data_AF-A0A376ZWT9-F1
#
_entry.id   AF-A0A376ZWT9-F1
#
_cell.length_a   1.000
_cell.length_b   1.000
_cell.length_c   1.000
_cell.angle_alpha   90.00
_cell.angle_beta   90.00
_cell.angle_gamma   90.00
#
_symmetry.space_group_name_H-M   'P 1'
#
loop_
_entity.id
_entity.type
_entity.pdbx_description
1 polymer ?
#
loop_
_entity_poly.entity_id
_entity_poly.type
_entity_poly.pdbx_seq_one_letter_code
_entity_poly.pdbx_strand_id
1 'polypeptide(L)' 'MDTQAKRAFYDNFGHDEVLATRIDTTIRYTKRAEWIGDRFKEREIANALREETASYNIDIDEVIALARQQKEYH' A
#
# COMPACT_ATOMS: atom_id res chain seq x y z
N MET A 1 7.46 13.72 3.59
CA MET A 1 7.70 12.26 3.43
C MET A 1 8.49 11.75 4.62
N ASP A 2 7.80 11.16 5.59
CA ASP A 2 8.32 10.98 6.96
C ASP A 2 8.63 9.52 7.32
N THR A 3 8.23 8.57 6.45
CA THR A 3 8.53 7.14 6.58
C THR A 3 9.18 6.62 5.30
N GLN A 4 9.93 5.52 5.40
CA GLN A 4 10.53 4.89 4.23
C GLN A 4 9.45 4.33 3.31
N ALA A 5 8.42 3.69 3.87
CA ALA A 5 7.28 3.18 3.11
C ALA A 5 6.57 4.28 2.28
N LYS A 6 6.26 5.45 2.87
CA LYS A 6 5.64 6.56 2.13
C LYS A 6 6.54 7.08 1.01
N ARG A 7 7.85 7.18 1.27
CA ARG A 7 8.81 7.61 0.24
C ARG A 7 8.88 6.61 -0.92
N ALA A 8 8.87 5.31 -0.61
CA ALA A 8 8.83 4.27 -1.64
C ALA A 8 7.59 4.40 -2.53
N PHE A 9 6.40 4.63 -1.94
CA PHE A 9 5.19 4.85 -2.75
C PHE A 9 5.27 6.13 -3.58
N TYR A 10 5.78 7.22 -3.02
CA TYR A 10 5.99 8.47 -3.74
C TYR A 10 6.90 8.26 -4.96
N ASP A 11 8.04 7.60 -4.78
CA ASP A 11 9.04 7.40 -5.83
C ASP A 11 8.57 6.45 -6.95
N ASN A 12 7.66 5.52 -6.64
CA ASN A 12 7.19 4.51 -7.61
C ASN A 12 5.84 4.87 -8.27
N PHE A 13 5.02 5.71 -7.64
CA PHE A 13 3.66 6.00 -8.10
C PHE A 13 3.47 7.49 -8.43
N GLY A 14 4.36 8.02 -9.27
CA GLY A 14 4.17 9.32 -9.94
C GLY A 14 4.50 10.55 -9.08
N HIS A 15 5.24 10.39 -7.97
CA HIS A 15 5.63 11.50 -7.11
C HIS A 15 4.43 12.30 -6.58
N ASP A 16 3.33 11.61 -6.28
CA ASP A 16 2.14 12.19 -5.66
C ASP A 16 2.12 11.92 -4.16
N GLU A 17 2.30 12.97 -3.35
CA GLU A 17 2.32 12.86 -1.90
C GLU A 17 0.98 12.44 -1.29
N VAL A 18 -0.13 12.85 -1.92
CA VAL A 18 -1.49 12.52 -1.49
C VAL A 18 -1.73 11.04 -1.73
N LEU A 19 -1.37 10.54 -2.90
CA LEU A 19 -1.48 9.12 -3.23
C LEU A 19 -0.62 8.26 -2.30
N ALA A 20 0.67 8.62 -2.13
CA ALA A 20 1.58 7.90 -1.25
C ALA A 20 1.08 7.83 0.21
N THR A 21 0.52 8.95 0.70
CA THR A 21 -0.08 9.00 2.04
C THR A 21 -1.34 8.17 2.13
N ARG A 22 -2.18 8.17 1.09
CA ARG A 22 -3.40 7.36 1.05
C ARG A 22 -3.07 5.88 1.09
N ILE A 23 -2.15 5.41 0.24
CA ILE A 23 -1.70 4.00 0.20
C ILE A 23 -1.16 3.58 1.57
N ASP A 24 -0.23 4.34 2.17
CA ASP A 24 0.34 4.01 3.48
C ASP A 24 -0.74 3.94 4.57
N THR A 25 -1.68 4.87 4.57
CA THR A 25 -2.79 4.91 5.52
C THR A 25 -3.68 3.67 5.37
N THR A 26 -4.12 3.37 4.15
CA THR A 26 -4.97 2.20 3.87
C THR A 26 -4.32 0.91 4.34
N ILE A 27 -3.03 0.68 4.02
CA ILE A 27 -2.32 -0.53 4.45
C ILE A 27 -2.25 -0.61 5.98
N ARG A 28 -1.92 0.48 6.68
CA ARG A 28 -1.81 0.49 8.14
C ARG A 28 -3.12 0.15 8.85
N TYR A 29 -4.25 0.61 8.31
CA TYR A 29 -5.56 0.40 8.93
C TYR A 29 -6.24 -0.92 8.49
N THR A 30 -5.84 -1.50 7.36
CA THR A 30 -6.42 -2.76 6.87
C THR A 30 -5.57 -3.98 7.20
N LYS A 31 -4.23 -3.85 7.29
CA LYS A 31 -3.37 -5.02 7.52
C LYS A 31 -3.69 -5.70 8.85
N ARG A 32 -3.66 -7.03 8.83
CA ARG A 32 -3.68 -7.86 10.05
C ARG A 32 -2.27 -8.37 10.33
N ALA A 33 -2.03 -8.89 11.53
CA ALA A 33 -0.77 -9.57 11.85
C ALA A 33 -0.50 -10.72 10.87
N GLU A 34 0.76 -10.91 10.49
CA GLU A 34 1.20 -11.95 9.54
C GLU A 34 0.34 -11.98 8.26
N TRP A 35 0.19 -10.82 7.62
CA TRP A 35 -0.60 -10.71 6.38
C TRP A 35 0.15 -11.15 5.13
N ILE A 36 1.47 -11.04 5.15
CA ILE A 36 2.33 -11.42 4.02
C ILE A 36 2.27 -12.95 3.84
N GLY A 37 1.88 -13.39 2.65
CA GLY A 37 1.68 -14.81 2.33
C GLY A 37 0.30 -15.36 2.72
N ASP A 38 -0.53 -14.60 3.44
CA ASP A 38 -1.93 -14.96 3.68
C ASP A 38 -2.80 -14.38 2.56
N ARG A 39 -3.27 -15.27 1.67
CA ARG A 39 -4.06 -14.88 0.50
C ARG A 39 -5.34 -14.11 0.86
N PHE A 40 -5.97 -14.39 1.99
CA PHE A 40 -7.21 -13.69 2.36
C PHE A 40 -6.91 -12.28 2.87
N LYS A 41 -5.88 -12.12 3.70
CA LYS A 41 -5.46 -10.81 4.21
C LYS A 41 -4.87 -9.92 3.13
N GLU A 42 -4.04 -10.47 2.24
CA GLU A 42 -3.53 -9.73 1.07
C GLU A 42 -4.69 -9.25 0.18
N ARG A 43 -5.74 -10.08 0.00
CA ARG A 43 -6.90 -9.69 -0.79
C ARG A 43 -7.78 -8.63 -0.11
N GLU A 44 -7.88 -8.66 1.22
CA GLU A 44 -8.56 -7.61 2.00
C GLU A 44 -7.88 -6.25 1.78
N ILE A 45 -6.54 -6.21 1.86
CA ILE A 45 -5.74 -5.01 1.59
C ILE A 45 -5.90 -4.56 0.14
N ALA A 46 -5.84 -5.48 -0.83
CA ALA A 46 -6.00 -5.18 -2.25
C ALA A 46 -7.35 -4.49 -2.55
N ASN A 47 -8.43 -4.98 -1.94
CA ASN A 47 -9.75 -4.42 -2.14
C ASN A 47 -9.86 -3.02 -1.53
N ALA A 48 -9.36 -2.82 -0.30
CA ALA A 48 -9.34 -1.51 0.34
C ALA A 48 -8.51 -0.49 -0.48
N LEU A 49 -7.35 -0.91 -1.00
CA LEU A 49 -6.54 -0.07 -1.89
C LEU A 49 -7.29 0.28 -3.18
N ARG A 50 -7.98 -0.68 -3.81
CA ARG A 50 -8.75 -0.43 -5.03
C ARG A 50 -9.86 0.61 -4.82
N GLU A 51 -10.53 0.55 -3.68
CA GLU A 51 -11.57 1.52 -3.32
C GLU A 51 -10.99 2.90 -3.07
N GLU A 52 -9.95 2.99 -2.24
CA GLU A 52 -9.34 4.26 -1.84
C GLU A 52 -8.59 4.95 -2.98
N THR A 53 -8.02 4.18 -3.91
CA THR A 53 -7.24 4.70 -5.04
C THR A 53 -8.00 4.66 -6.36
N ALA A 54 -9.32 4.51 -6.35
CA ALA A 54 -10.14 4.37 -7.57
C ALA A 54 -10.01 5.54 -8.57
N SER A 55 -9.62 6.74 -8.11
CA SER A 55 -9.36 7.90 -8.98
C SER A 55 -7.95 7.92 -9.59
N TYR A 56 -7.09 6.96 -9.24
CA TYR A 56 -5.71 6.87 -9.68
C TYR A 56 -5.53 5.69 -10.62
N ASN A 57 -4.68 5.86 -11.62
CA ASN A 57 -4.30 4.79 -12.53
C ASN A 57 -3.01 4.11 -12.03
N ILE A 58 -3.16 3.19 -11.07
CA ILE A 58 -2.06 2.41 -10.49
C ILE A 58 -2.37 0.91 -10.51
N ASP A 59 -1.32 0.10 -10.53
CA ASP A 59 -1.45 -1.35 -10.38
C ASP A 59 -1.43 -1.73 -8.90
N ILE A 60 -2.53 -2.31 -8.42
CA ILE A 60 -2.68 -2.73 -7.02
C ILE A 60 -1.72 -3.87 -6.67
N ASP A 61 -1.40 -4.75 -7.62
CA ASP A 61 -0.48 -5.85 -7.39
C ASP A 61 0.95 -5.33 -7.18
N GLU A 62 1.35 -4.28 -7.91
CA GLU A 62 2.63 -3.58 -7.70
C GLU A 62 2.68 -2.88 -6.35
N VAL A 63 1.58 -2.20 -5.95
CA VAL A 63 1.48 -1.57 -4.62
C VAL A 63 1.68 -2.59 -3.52
N ILE A 64 1.01 -3.75 -3.60
CA ILE A 64 1.15 -4.82 -2.61
C ILE A 64 2.54 -5.44 -2.65
N ALA A 65 3.12 -5.64 -3.82
CA ALA A 65 4.49 -6.16 -3.96
C ALA A 65 5.52 -5.22 -3.31
N LEU A 66 5.35 -3.90 -3.45
CA LEU A 66 6.21 -2.92 -2.80
C LEU A 66 5.97 -2.85 -1.29
N ALA A 67 4.71 -2.94 -0.86
CA ALA A 67 4.33 -2.98 0.56
C ALA A 67 4.97 -4.17 1.30
N ARG A 68 5.03 -5.35 0.67
CA ARG A 68 5.69 -6.55 1.24
C ARG A 68 7.18 -6.37 1.53
N GLN A 69 7.82 -5.37 0.95
CA GLN A 69 9.24 -5.08 1.13
C GLN A 69 9.50 -4.05 2.24
N GLN A 70 8.45 -3.39 2.75
CA GLN A 70 8.58 -2.34 3.77
C GLN A 70 8.54 -2.93 5.16
N LYS A 71 9.64 -2.81 5.90
CA LYS A 71 9.79 -3.32 7.29
C LYS A 71 8.70 -2.81 8.22
N GLU A 72 8.16 -1.61 7.96
CA GLU A 72 7.11 -0.99 8.75
C GLU A 72 5.74 -1.67 8.66
N TYR A 73 5.53 -2.61 7.72
CA TYR A 73 4.27 -3.34 7.57
C TYR A 73 4.28 -4.77 8.08
N HIS A 74 5.42 -5.25 8.58
CA HIS A 74 5.48 -6.54 9.27
C HIS A 74 4.81 -6.40 10.64
#